data_AF-A0A4W4GSM2-F1
#
_entry.id   AF-A0A4W4GSM2-F1
#
_cell.length_a   1.000
_cell.length_b   1.000
_cell.length_c   1.000
_cell.angle_alpha   90.00
_cell.angle_beta   90.00
_cell.angle_gamma   90.00
#
_symmetry.space_group_name_H-M   'P 1'
#
loop_
_entity.id
_entity.type
_entity.pdbx_description
1 polymer ?
#
loop_
_entity_poly.entity_id
_entity_poly.type
_entity_poly.pdbx_seq_one_letter_code
_entity_poly.pdbx_strand_id
1 'polypeptide(L)'
;MTGNQWGYGEEDGPSSWYKDYPIAEGARQSPINIAPEEAVYDHGLPPISLHYDNCTSTNISNNGHSVVVEFDDVDDRSGLPLL
;
A
#
# COMPACT_ATOMS: atom_id res chain seq x y z
N MET A 1 -8.79 -21.42 14.26
CA MET A 1 -7.99 -20.29 13.76
C MET A 1 -8.96 -19.35 13.05
N THR A 2 -9.39 -18.29 13.73
CA THR A 2 -10.37 -17.33 13.22
C THR A 2 -9.62 -16.18 12.57
N GLY A 3 -9.20 -16.38 11.32
CA GLY A 3 -8.55 -15.36 10.49
C GLY A 3 -9.57 -14.79 9.52
N ASN A 4 -9.72 -13.47 9.49
CA ASN A 4 -10.71 -12.76 8.69
C ASN A 4 -10.61 -13.13 7.20
N GLN A 5 -11.73 -13.59 6.62
CA GLN A 5 -11.81 -14.19 5.29
C GLN A 5 -11.92 -13.12 4.21
N TRP A 6 -10.80 -12.51 3.82
CA TRP A 6 -10.73 -11.75 2.58
C TRP A 6 -9.70 -12.39 1.65
N GLY A 7 -9.96 -12.31 0.36
CA GLY A 7 -9.10 -12.85 -0.68
C GLY A 7 -9.40 -12.21 -2.02
N TYR A 8 -9.06 -12.92 -3.08
CA TYR A 8 -9.30 -12.52 -4.47
C TYR A 8 -10.06 -13.60 -5.25
N GLY A 9 -10.67 -14.56 -4.55
CA GLY A 9 -11.51 -15.59 -5.14
C GLY A 9 -12.93 -15.11 -5.41
N GLU A 10 -13.77 -16.01 -5.89
CA GLU A 10 -15.17 -15.69 -6.25
C GLU A 10 -16.01 -15.30 -5.02
N GLU A 11 -15.79 -15.96 -3.88
CA GLU A 11 -16.60 -15.79 -2.68
C GLU A 11 -16.05 -14.71 -1.72
N ASP A 12 -14.73 -14.55 -1.66
CA ASP A 12 -14.02 -13.68 -0.71
C ASP A 12 -13.34 -12.47 -1.39
N GLY A 13 -13.65 -12.23 -2.67
CA GLY A 13 -13.02 -11.22 -3.51
C GLY A 13 -13.41 -9.76 -3.21
N PRO A 14 -12.78 -8.79 -3.90
CA PRO A 14 -12.98 -7.36 -3.69
C PRO A 14 -14.43 -6.88 -3.72
N SER A 15 -15.27 -7.53 -4.52
CA SER A 15 -16.71 -7.22 -4.62
C SER A 15 -17.50 -7.52 -3.35
N SER A 16 -16.94 -8.29 -2.41
CA SER A 16 -17.56 -8.65 -1.14
C SER A 16 -16.87 -8.06 0.08
N TRP A 17 -15.69 -7.43 -0.06
CA TRP A 17 -14.91 -6.92 1.08
C TRP A 17 -15.68 -5.94 1.96
N TYR A 18 -16.57 -5.12 1.36
CA TYR A 18 -17.36 -4.14 2.10
C TYR A 18 -18.28 -4.74 3.18
N LYS A 19 -18.65 -6.03 3.05
CA LYS A 19 -19.52 -6.73 4.01
C LYS A 19 -18.88 -6.78 5.40
N ASP A 20 -17.58 -7.07 5.44
CA ASP A 20 -16.81 -7.16 6.68
C ASP A 20 -15.96 -5.91 6.94
N TYR A 21 -15.65 -5.16 5.88
CA TYR A 21 -14.85 -3.93 5.92
C TYR A 21 -15.60 -2.77 5.24
N PRO A 22 -16.59 -2.14 5.89
CA PRO A 22 -17.45 -1.12 5.26
C PRO A 22 -16.70 0.07 4.62
N ILE A 23 -15.46 0.32 5.05
CA ILE A 23 -14.59 1.33 4.43
C ILE A 23 -14.28 1.06 2.96
N ALA A 24 -14.42 -0.19 2.49
CA ALA A 24 -14.23 -0.57 1.08
C ALA A 24 -15.24 0.09 0.13
N GLU A 25 -16.35 0.64 0.63
CA GLU A 25 -17.29 1.49 -0.12
C GLU A 25 -17.07 3.01 0.12
N GLY A 26 -15.96 3.38 0.76
CA GLY A 26 -15.64 4.77 1.06
C GLY A 26 -15.35 5.62 -0.18
N ALA A 27 -15.48 6.94 -0.06
CA ALA A 27 -15.31 7.87 -1.19
C ALA A 27 -13.84 8.06 -1.66
N ARG A 28 -12.85 7.55 -0.93
CA ARG A 28 -11.42 7.73 -1.20
C ARG A 28 -10.68 6.39 -1.25
N GLN A 29 -11.24 5.44 -1.99
CA GLN A 29 -10.62 4.13 -2.21
C GLN A 29 -9.58 4.18 -3.33
N SER A 30 -8.61 3.26 -3.25
CA SER A 30 -7.61 2.99 -4.27
C SER A 30 -7.75 1.53 -4.73
N PRO A 31 -7.28 1.16 -5.94
CA PRO A 31 -6.70 2.01 -6.97
C PRO A 31 -7.75 2.85 -7.72
N ILE A 32 -7.28 3.89 -8.45
CA ILE A 32 -8.10 4.67 -9.37
C ILE A 32 -7.46 4.72 -10.76
N ASN A 33 -8.27 5.04 -11.77
CA ASN A 33 -7.75 5.40 -13.08
C ASN A 33 -7.24 6.85 -13.04
N ILE A 34 -5.94 7.06 -13.28
CA ILE A 34 -5.36 8.41 -13.37
C ILE A 34 -5.50 8.89 -14.82
N ALA A 35 -6.33 9.91 -15.06
CA ALA A 35 -6.41 10.62 -16.33
C ALA A 35 -5.35 11.74 -16.36
N PRO A 36 -4.26 11.63 -17.16
CA PRO A 36 -3.16 12.60 -17.13
C PRO A 36 -3.59 14.05 -17.42
N GLU A 37 -4.62 14.23 -18.23
CA GLU A 37 -5.22 15.52 -18.58
C GLU A 37 -5.97 16.19 -17.41
N GLU A 38 -6.40 15.42 -16.41
CA GLU A 38 -7.06 15.90 -15.19
C GLU A 38 -6.06 16.11 -14.05
N ALA A 39 -4.81 15.65 -14.21
CA ALA A 39 -3.79 15.80 -13.20
C ALA A 39 -3.37 17.28 -13.06
N VAL A 40 -3.47 17.80 -11.83
CA VAL A 40 -3.10 19.18 -11.52
C VAL A 40 -1.65 19.24 -11.09
N TYR A 41 -0.81 19.98 -11.84
CA TYR A 41 0.57 20.24 -11.44
C TYR A 41 0.62 21.21 -10.26
N ASP A 42 1.19 20.75 -9.15
CA ASP A 42 1.45 21.56 -7.97
C ASP A 42 2.95 21.89 -7.88
N HIS A 43 3.28 23.16 -8.16
CA HIS A 43 4.65 23.69 -8.12
C HIS A 43 5.18 23.89 -6.69
N GLY A 44 4.32 23.80 -5.68
CA GLY A 44 4.71 23.85 -4.28
C GLY A 44 5.27 22.53 -3.75
N LEU A 45 5.13 21.42 -4.50
CA LEU A 45 5.65 20.12 -4.09
C LEU A 45 7.18 20.11 -4.17
N PRO A 46 7.88 19.78 -3.07
CA PRO A 46 9.33 19.62 -3.11
C PRO A 46 9.72 18.36 -3.90
N PRO A 47 10.96 18.29 -4.42
CA PRO A 47 11.47 17.06 -5.02
C PRO A 47 11.43 15.91 -4.01
N ILE A 48 10.95 14.75 -4.47
CA ILE A 48 10.98 13.52 -3.68
C ILE A 48 12.41 12.97 -3.72
N SER A 49 13.03 12.78 -2.55
CA SER A 49 14.34 12.13 -2.41
C SER A 49 14.16 10.77 -1.73
N LEU A 50 14.63 9.71 -2.39
CA LEU A 50 14.57 8.35 -1.87
C LEU A 50 15.94 7.99 -1.31
N HIS A 51 16.00 7.61 -0.03
CA HIS A 51 17.20 7.10 0.60
C HIS A 51 16.92 5.72 1.19
N TYR A 52 17.60 4.71 0.66
CA TYR A 52 17.51 3.34 1.13
C TYR A 52 18.88 2.88 1.61
N ASP A 53 18.95 2.39 2.85
CA ASP A 53 20.15 1.72 3.36
C ASP A 53 20.16 0.25 2.88
N ASN A 54 21.29 -0.17 2.30
CA ASN A 54 21.47 -1.48 1.64
C ASN A 54 21.31 -2.69 2.58
N CYS A 55 21.32 -2.49 3.89
CA CYS A 55 21.28 -3.56 4.89
C CYS A 55 19.98 -3.60 5.71
N THR A 56 18.92 -2.92 5.26
CA THR A 56 17.65 -2.83 6.01
C THR A 56 16.65 -3.93 5.66
N SER A 57 16.77 -4.62 4.52
CA SER A 57 15.88 -5.73 4.19
C SER A 57 16.19 -6.95 5.05
N THR A 58 15.16 -7.51 5.70
CA THR A 58 15.34 -8.58 6.70
C THR A 58 14.75 -9.91 6.28
N ASN A 59 13.59 -9.89 5.63
CA ASN A 59 12.83 -11.10 5.35
C ASN A 59 12.04 -11.01 4.05
N ILE A 60 11.83 -12.16 3.42
CA ILE A 60 10.94 -12.32 2.26
C ILE A 60 9.92 -13.41 2.58
N SER A 61 8.64 -13.11 2.43
CA SER A 61 7.56 -14.05 2.73
C SER A 61 6.46 -14.04 1.67
N ASN A 62 5.80 -15.17 1.53
CA ASN A 62 4.54 -15.28 0.80
C ASN A 62 3.44 -15.46 1.85
N ASN A 63 2.58 -14.44 1.99
CA ASN A 63 1.49 -14.44 2.98
C ASN A 63 0.17 -14.99 2.43
N GLY A 64 0.17 -15.57 1.22
CA GLY A 64 -1.03 -16.05 0.53
C GLY A 64 -1.77 -14.97 -0.29
N HIS A 65 -1.38 -13.70 -0.17
CA HIS A 65 -1.97 -12.57 -0.90
C HIS A 65 -0.96 -11.85 -1.80
N SER A 66 0.31 -11.81 -1.41
CA SER A 66 1.41 -11.23 -2.18
C SER A 66 2.75 -11.82 -1.72
N VAL A 67 3.83 -11.46 -2.43
CA VAL A 67 5.20 -11.54 -1.91
C VAL A 67 5.51 -10.24 -1.19
N VAL A 68 5.94 -10.35 0.07
CA VAL A 68 6.25 -9.21 0.94
C VAL A 68 7.73 -9.25 1.30
N VAL A 69 8.38 -8.09 1.22
CA VAL A 69 9.74 -7.87 1.73
C VAL A 69 9.63 -6.94 2.94
N GLU A 70 10.17 -7.38 4.07
CA GLU A 70 10.20 -6.61 5.32
C GLU A 70 11.52 -5.85 5.43
N PHE A 71 11.45 -4.63 5.98
CA PHE A 71 12.58 -3.76 6.21
C PHE A 71 12.61 -3.32 7.68
N ASP A 72 13.80 -3.27 8.29
CA ASP A 72 14.02 -2.75 9.64
C ASP A 72 14.01 -1.22 9.63
N ASP A 73 12.85 -0.64 9.95
CA ASP A 73 12.63 0.81 9.94
C ASP A 73 12.75 1.45 11.33
N VAL A 74 13.76 1.02 12.10
CA VAL A 74 13.92 1.45 13.51
C VAL A 74 14.36 2.92 13.61
N ASP A 75 14.89 3.50 12.53
CA ASP A 75 15.44 4.87 12.51
C ASP A 75 15.07 5.66 11.23
N ASP A 76 13.89 5.41 10.62
CA ASP A 76 13.45 6.04 9.34
C ASP A 76 14.46 5.86 8.18
N ARG A 77 15.31 4.83 8.25
CA ARG A 77 16.39 4.55 7.29
C ARG A 77 15.89 4.06 5.94
N SER A 78 14.59 3.75 5.85
CA SER A 78 13.95 3.20 4.66
C SER A 78 12.70 3.98 4.25
N GLY A 79 12.67 5.30 4.50
CA GLY A 79 11.54 6.18 4.22
C GLY A 79 11.86 7.41 3.38
N LEU A 80 10.80 8.14 3.00
CA LEU A 80 10.93 9.51 2.52
C LEU A 80 11.29 10.40 3.72
N PRO A 81 12.42 11.14 3.71
CA PRO A 81 12.72 12.05 4.80
C PRO A 81 11.63 13.12 4.89
N LEU A 82 11.02 13.24 6.07
CA LEU A 82 10.17 14.39 6.39
C LEU A 82 11.08 15.63 6.39
N LEU A 83 10.75 16.62 5.57
CA LEU A 83 11.29 17.97 5.70
C LEU A 83 10.76 18.62 6.99
#